data_AF-A0A0X8VC10-F1
#
_entry.id   AF-A0A0X8VC10-F1
#
_cell.length_a   1.000
_cell.length_b   1.000
_cell.length_c   1.000
_cell.angle_alpha   90.00
_cell.angle_beta   90.00
_cell.angle_gamma   90.00
#
_symmetry.space_group_name_H-M   'P 1'
#
loop_
_entity.id
_entity.type
_entity.pdbx_description
1 polymer ?
#
loop_
_entity_poly.entity_id
_entity_poly.type
_entity_poly.pdbx_seq_one_letter_code
_entity_poly.pdbx_strand_id
1 'polypeptide(L)'
;MGFSFDTTYKSIIVFSERCELKNVTVQTPDVYVIKRNNIRKIVQSLSRTPVLTENDISEIYNVLSAHTKIDEELKQKHIEDIKNDIERPKQASFEVKKEIEKEAFGEEKRLPSEDDSKICPKCGAPMVLRIAQKGANKGAEFWGCSKFPKCRAIEQVEESHNNDVAKEAVEIEDVHKQLA
;
A
#
# COMPACT_ATOMS: atom_id res chain seq x y z
N MET A 1 40.61 22.23 -16.04
CA MET A 1 40.35 20.84 -15.63
C MET A 1 38.89 20.84 -15.16
N GLY A 2 37.99 20.28 -15.95
CA GLY A 2 36.54 20.47 -15.75
C GLY A 2 36.01 19.71 -14.52
N PHE A 3 35.02 20.30 -13.86
CA PHE A 3 34.28 19.70 -12.76
C PHE A 3 33.49 18.48 -13.27
N SER A 4 33.80 17.28 -12.76
CA SER A 4 33.03 16.07 -13.09
C SER A 4 32.07 15.76 -11.94
N PHE A 5 30.77 15.88 -12.21
CA PHE A 5 29.70 15.58 -11.25
C PHE A 5 29.73 14.13 -10.78
N ASP A 6 30.24 13.21 -11.61
CA ASP A 6 30.12 11.76 -11.40
C ASP A 6 30.91 11.24 -10.21
N THR A 7 31.98 11.94 -9.79
CA THR A 7 32.83 11.47 -8.68
C THR A 7 32.51 12.12 -7.34
N THR A 8 31.74 13.21 -7.34
CA THR A 8 31.54 14.09 -6.17
C THR A 8 30.27 13.74 -5.40
N TYR A 9 29.21 13.30 -6.07
CA TYR A 9 27.94 12.98 -5.44
C TYR A 9 27.83 11.50 -5.08
N LYS A 10 27.39 11.23 -3.85
CA LYS A 10 27.10 9.87 -3.37
C LYS A 10 25.64 9.82 -2.94
N SER A 11 24.88 8.87 -3.49
CA SER A 11 23.48 8.68 -3.13
C SER A 11 23.38 7.68 -1.97
N ILE A 12 22.72 8.07 -0.88
CA ILE A 12 22.54 7.21 0.28
C ILE A 12 21.04 7.02 0.51
N ILE A 13 20.56 5.79 0.30
CA ILE A 13 19.19 5.36 0.51
C ILE A 13 19.11 4.70 1.88
N VAL A 14 18.42 5.34 2.83
CA VAL A 14 18.40 4.91 4.23
C VAL A 14 17.05 4.30 4.58
N PHE A 15 17.08 3.05 5.03
CA PHE A 15 15.92 2.33 5.54
C PHE A 15 15.88 2.30 7.08
N SER A 16 14.68 2.22 7.64
CA SER A 16 14.51 2.06 9.09
C SER A 16 15.11 0.74 9.59
N GLU A 17 15.49 0.68 10.87
CA GLU A 17 16.04 -0.53 11.49
C GLU A 17 15.12 -1.76 11.38
N ARG A 18 13.81 -1.50 11.41
CA ARG A 18 12.75 -2.51 11.41
C ARG A 18 12.44 -3.04 10.00
N CYS A 19 13.16 -2.58 8.97
CA CYS A 19 13.02 -3.09 7.61
C CYS A 19 13.87 -4.36 7.40
N GLU A 20 13.30 -5.34 6.71
CA GLU A 20 14.05 -6.45 6.12
C GLU A 20 14.36 -6.09 4.66
N LEU A 21 15.64 -5.95 4.33
CA LEU A 21 16.08 -5.72 2.96
C LEU A 21 16.13 -7.08 2.25
N LYS A 22 15.18 -7.35 1.37
CA LYS A 22 15.17 -8.56 0.53
C LYS A 22 15.52 -8.16 -0.90
N ASN A 23 16.52 -8.82 -1.48
CA ASN A 23 16.95 -8.63 -2.87
C ASN A 23 17.28 -7.16 -3.25
N VAL A 24 18.11 -6.49 -2.45
CA VAL A 24 18.64 -5.18 -2.82
C VAL A 24 19.92 -5.38 -3.63
N THR A 25 19.80 -5.30 -4.95
CA THR A 25 20.94 -5.24 -5.87
C THR A 25 21.20 -3.79 -6.25
N VAL A 26 22.35 -3.26 -5.84
CA VAL A 26 22.83 -1.95 -6.30
C VAL A 26 23.90 -2.21 -7.36
N GLN A 27 23.66 -1.73 -8.57
CA GLN A 27 24.57 -1.93 -9.71
C GLN A 27 25.55 -0.75 -9.89
N THR A 28 25.24 0.39 -9.26
CA THR A 28 26.01 1.62 -9.40
C THR A 28 26.96 1.82 -8.22
N PRO A 29 28.23 2.21 -8.47
CA PRO A 29 29.28 2.29 -7.45
C PRO A 29 29.04 3.38 -6.39
N ASP A 30 28.26 4.41 -6.72
CA ASP A 30 28.04 5.60 -5.88
C ASP A 30 26.69 5.63 -5.18
N VAL A 31 25.99 4.49 -5.16
CA VAL A 31 24.70 4.32 -4.49
C VAL A 31 24.87 3.38 -3.30
N TYR A 32 24.43 3.82 -2.12
CA TYR A 32 24.52 3.07 -0.87
C TYR A 32 23.14 2.83 -0.31
N VAL A 33 22.73 1.56 -0.22
CA VAL A 33 21.46 1.18 0.41
C VAL A 33 21.72 0.60 1.79
N ILE A 34 21.35 1.33 2.84
CA ILE A 34 21.75 1.02 4.21
C ILE A 34 20.61 1.14 5.21
N LYS A 35 20.82 0.58 6.41
CA LYS A 35 19.98 0.86 7.58
C LYS A 35 20.44 2.12 8.32
N ARG A 36 19.52 2.78 9.01
CA ARG A 36 19.73 4.05 9.73
C ARG A 36 20.88 4.00 10.74
N ASN A 37 21.10 2.89 11.43
CA ASN A 37 22.17 2.69 12.41
C ASN A 37 23.57 2.77 11.78
N ASN A 38 23.68 2.52 10.48
CA ASN A 38 24.93 2.58 9.71
C ASN A 38 25.18 3.95 9.07
N ILE A 39 24.24 4.90 9.15
CA ILE A 39 24.37 6.21 8.50
C ILE A 39 25.64 6.94 8.94
N ARG A 40 25.93 6.96 10.24
CA ARG A 40 27.08 7.67 10.79
C ARG A 40 28.39 7.10 10.26
N LYS A 41 28.51 5.78 10.22
CA LYS A 41 29.71 5.09 9.74
C LYS A 41 29.97 5.40 8.26
N ILE A 42 28.90 5.39 7.46
CA ILE A 42 29.00 5.62 6.02
C ILE A 42 29.30 7.08 5.72
N VAL A 43 28.59 8.02 6.34
CA VAL A 43 28.87 9.45 6.18
C VAL A 43 30.31 9.76 6.57
N GLN A 44 30.82 9.19 7.67
CA GLN A 44 32.23 9.36 8.07
C GLN A 44 33.24 8.74 7.09
N SER A 45 32.91 7.60 6.47
CA SER A 45 33.78 7.02 5.44
C SER A 45 33.78 7.81 4.14
N LEU A 46 32.65 8.43 3.79
CA LEU A 46 32.47 9.20 2.56
C LEU A 46 32.95 10.65 2.70
N SER A 47 32.94 11.22 3.92
CA SER A 47 33.37 12.61 4.19
C SER A 47 34.88 12.86 4.02
N ARG A 48 35.62 11.89 3.51
CA ARG A 48 37.02 12.06 3.09
C ARG A 48 37.14 12.76 1.74
N THR A 49 36.03 13.02 1.06
CA THR A 49 36.00 13.78 -0.19
C THR A 49 36.41 15.24 0.03
N PRO A 50 37.02 15.89 -0.97
CA PRO A 50 37.45 17.28 -0.86
C PRO A 50 36.28 18.23 -0.60
N VAL A 51 36.56 19.30 0.16
CA VAL A 51 35.61 20.39 0.39
C VAL A 51 35.40 21.14 -0.94
N LEU A 52 34.14 21.38 -1.31
CA LEU A 52 33.79 22.13 -2.52
C LEU A 52 34.29 23.57 -2.42
N THR A 53 34.85 24.09 -3.51
CA THR A 53 35.24 25.50 -3.62
C THR A 53 34.04 26.38 -3.99
N GLU A 54 34.16 27.70 -3.82
CA GLU A 54 33.10 28.64 -4.24
C GLU A 54 32.77 28.54 -5.74
N ASN A 55 33.77 28.25 -6.58
CA ASN A 55 33.57 28.05 -8.02
C ASN A 55 32.75 26.78 -8.29
N ASP A 56 33.06 25.68 -7.60
CA ASP A 56 32.32 24.41 -7.74
C ASP A 56 30.85 24.60 -7.32
N ILE A 57 30.61 25.31 -6.22
CA ILE A 57 29.26 25.63 -5.73
C ILE A 57 28.49 26.46 -6.77
N SER A 58 29.15 27.44 -7.38
CA SER A 58 28.55 28.30 -8.40
C SER A 58 28.20 27.52 -9.67
N GLU A 59 29.06 26.60 -10.12
CA GLU A 59 28.79 25.71 -11.25
C GLU A 59 27.59 24.81 -10.98
N ILE A 60 27.52 24.20 -9.79
CA ILE A 60 26.38 23.37 -9.36
C ILE A 60 25.10 24.19 -9.37
N TYR A 61 25.11 25.39 -8.78
CA TYR A 61 23.96 26.26 -8.72
C TYR A 61 23.45 26.62 -10.13
N ASN A 62 24.36 26.98 -11.04
CA ASN A 62 23.99 27.32 -12.40
C ASN A 62 23.30 26.16 -13.12
N VAL A 63 23.82 24.93 -12.99
CA VAL A 63 23.19 23.73 -13.55
C VAL A 63 21.80 23.49 -12.96
N LEU A 64 21.66 23.55 -11.63
CA LEU A 64 20.38 23.30 -10.96
C LEU A 64 19.35 24.42 -11.21
N SER A 65 19.79 25.66 -11.39
CA SER A 65 18.92 26.82 -11.61
C SER A 65 18.05 26.68 -12.87
N ALA A 66 18.55 26.00 -13.90
CA ALA A 66 17.79 25.72 -15.12
C ALA A 66 16.64 24.73 -14.89
N HIS A 67 16.78 23.81 -13.93
CA HIS A 67 15.80 22.77 -13.63
C HIS A 67 14.86 23.11 -12.47
N THR A 68 15.09 24.23 -11.77
CA THR A 68 14.28 24.66 -10.61
C THR A 68 13.24 25.73 -10.94
N LYS A 69 13.25 26.28 -12.17
CA LYS A 69 12.19 27.14 -12.69
C LYS A 69 10.98 26.30 -13.07
N ILE A 70 10.32 25.76 -12.05
CA ILE A 70 8.94 25.29 -12.18
C ILE A 70 8.12 26.57 -12.35
N ASP A 71 7.51 26.71 -13.51
CA ASP A 71 6.64 27.84 -13.86
C ASP A 71 5.64 28.09 -12.73
N GLU A 72 5.52 29.34 -12.28
CA GLU A 72 4.67 29.68 -11.15
C GLU A 72 3.20 29.32 -11.43
N GLU A 73 2.81 29.33 -12.71
CA GLU A 73 1.51 28.86 -13.19
C GLU A 73 1.30 27.35 -12.95
N LEU A 74 2.32 26.51 -13.20
CA LEU A 74 2.27 25.08 -12.91
C LEU A 74 2.21 24.80 -11.40
N LYS A 75 2.92 25.59 -10.57
CA LYS A 75 2.82 25.48 -9.11
C LYS A 75 1.43 25.85 -8.62
N GLN A 76 0.86 26.94 -9.14
CA GLN A 76 -0.47 27.39 -8.79
C GLN A 76 -1.53 26.36 -9.17
N LYS A 77 -1.47 25.84 -10.39
CA LYS A 77 -2.36 24.76 -10.84
C LYS A 77 -2.28 23.53 -9.94
N HIS A 78 -1.06 23.12 -9.55
CA HIS A 78 -0.88 22.00 -8.63
C HIS A 78 -1.48 22.26 -7.24
N ILE A 79 -1.33 23.48 -6.71
CA ILE A 79 -1.92 23.90 -5.43
C ILE A 79 -3.46 23.90 -5.51
N GLU A 80 -4.03 24.36 -6.63
CA GLU A 80 -5.47 24.34 -6.88
C GLU A 80 -6.00 22.91 -6.96
N ASP A 81 -5.33 22.02 -7.71
CA ASP A 81 -5.69 20.61 -7.83
C ASP A 81 -5.72 19.91 -6.45
N ILE A 82 -4.71 20.17 -5.60
CA ILE A 82 -4.68 19.62 -4.23
C ILE A 82 -5.85 20.14 -3.38
N LYS A 83 -6.16 21.43 -3.44
CA LYS A 83 -7.28 22.01 -2.68
C LYS A 83 -8.60 21.41 -3.14
N ASN A 84 -8.80 21.30 -4.46
CA ASN A 84 -9.98 20.69 -5.05
C ASN A 84 -10.11 19.21 -4.65
N ASP A 85 -9.01 18.45 -4.57
CA ASP A 85 -9.03 17.05 -4.13
C ASP A 85 -9.28 16.88 -2.62
N ILE A 86 -8.88 17.85 -1.79
CA ILE A 86 -9.19 17.86 -0.35
C ILE A 86 -10.67 18.21 -0.12
N GLU A 87 -11.22 19.12 -0.91
CA GLU A 87 -12.62 19.57 -0.81
C GLU A 87 -13.61 18.62 -1.50
N ARG A 88 -13.13 17.69 -2.34
CA ARG A 88 -13.99 16.72 -3.00
C ARG A 88 -14.53 15.71 -1.96
N PRO A 89 -15.87 15.59 -1.78
CA PRO A 89 -16.43 14.52 -0.97
C PRO A 89 -16.02 13.18 -1.57
N LYS A 90 -15.47 12.27 -0.74
CA LYS A 90 -14.99 10.91 -1.12
C LYS A 90 -16.11 9.96 -1.58
N GLN A 91 -17.20 10.46 -2.15
CA GLN A 91 -18.35 9.69 -2.62
C GLN A 91 -18.47 9.67 -4.16
N ALA A 92 -17.64 10.42 -4.89
CA ALA A 92 -17.73 10.52 -6.35
C ALA A 92 -16.49 9.98 -7.10
N SER A 93 -15.86 8.91 -6.60
CA SER A 93 -14.83 8.17 -7.35
C SER A 93 -15.25 6.75 -7.75
N PHE A 94 -16.53 6.39 -7.55
CA PHE A 94 -17.02 5.04 -7.83
C PHE A 94 -17.50 4.83 -9.28
N GLU A 95 -17.90 5.88 -10.01
CA GLU A 95 -18.54 5.67 -11.33
C GLU A 95 -17.58 5.62 -12.55
N VAL A 96 -16.38 6.22 -12.51
CA VAL A 96 -15.61 6.48 -13.75
C VAL A 96 -14.53 5.44 -14.07
N LYS A 97 -14.18 4.53 -13.15
CA LYS A 97 -13.17 3.48 -13.40
C LYS A 97 -13.72 2.21 -14.05
N LYS A 98 -14.98 2.18 -14.49
CA LYS A 98 -15.62 0.96 -15.00
C LYS A 98 -15.30 0.63 -16.46
N GLU A 99 -14.64 1.51 -17.22
CA GLU A 99 -14.51 1.33 -18.68
C GLU A 99 -13.10 1.02 -19.22
N ILE A 100 -12.00 1.11 -18.45
CA ILE A 100 -10.64 0.97 -19.02
C ILE A 100 -9.93 -0.36 -18.70
N GLU A 101 -10.48 -1.25 -17.85
CA GLU A 101 -9.84 -2.53 -17.49
C GLU A 101 -10.28 -3.74 -18.33
N LYS A 102 -10.78 -3.53 -19.55
CA LYS A 102 -10.94 -4.60 -20.54
C LYS A 102 -9.83 -4.51 -21.56
N GLU A 103 -8.66 -5.07 -21.23
CA GLU A 103 -7.70 -5.72 -22.15
C GLU A 103 -6.29 -5.72 -21.55
N ALA A 104 -5.99 -6.71 -20.70
CA ALA A 104 -4.71 -7.46 -20.71
C ALA A 104 -4.61 -8.45 -19.53
N PHE A 105 -4.87 -9.73 -19.85
CA PHE A 105 -4.15 -10.93 -19.37
C PHE A 105 -4.10 -11.32 -17.86
N GLY A 106 -4.66 -12.51 -17.56
CA GLY A 106 -3.94 -13.54 -16.77
C GLY A 106 -4.50 -13.96 -15.40
N GLU A 107 -5.45 -14.91 -15.42
CA GLU A 107 -5.77 -15.98 -14.43
C GLU A 107 -5.52 -15.81 -12.90
N GLU A 108 -6.66 -15.85 -12.19
CA GLU A 108 -6.95 -16.53 -10.90
C GLU A 108 -6.18 -16.19 -9.61
N LYS A 109 -6.74 -15.22 -8.87
CA LYS A 109 -7.07 -15.42 -7.45
C LYS A 109 -8.25 -14.52 -7.08
N ARG A 110 -9.42 -15.09 -6.77
CA ARG A 110 -10.59 -14.31 -6.32
C ARG A 110 -10.21 -13.47 -5.10
N LEU A 111 -10.14 -12.14 -5.26
CA LEU A 111 -10.26 -11.21 -4.14
C LEU A 111 -11.72 -11.23 -3.68
N PRO A 112 -12.00 -11.31 -2.36
CA PRO A 112 -13.33 -11.00 -1.85
C PRO A 112 -13.66 -9.55 -2.20
N SER A 113 -14.88 -9.34 -2.70
CA SER A 113 -15.47 -8.04 -3.04
C SER A 113 -15.37 -7.04 -1.88
N GLU A 114 -15.09 -5.77 -2.21
CA GLU A 114 -14.98 -4.65 -1.27
C GLU A 114 -16.36 -4.20 -0.73
N ASP A 115 -17.06 -5.08 -0.02
CA ASP A 115 -18.32 -4.68 0.65
C ASP A 115 -18.40 -5.05 2.15
N ASP A 116 -17.40 -5.74 2.73
CA ASP A 116 -17.39 -6.08 4.17
C ASP A 116 -15.96 -6.10 4.75
N SER A 117 -15.20 -5.02 4.59
CA SER A 117 -13.85 -4.96 5.15
C SER A 117 -13.89 -4.72 6.68
N LYS A 118 -14.02 -5.81 7.44
CA LYS A 118 -13.90 -5.80 8.90
C LYS A 118 -12.58 -5.15 9.35
N ILE A 119 -12.63 -4.20 10.26
CA ILE A 119 -11.45 -3.45 10.73
C ILE A 119 -10.87 -4.07 12.00
N CYS A 120 -9.54 -4.23 12.03
CA CYS A 120 -8.82 -4.81 13.16
C CYS A 120 -8.89 -3.90 14.39
N PRO A 121 -9.44 -4.37 15.54
CA PRO A 121 -9.58 -3.54 16.75
C PRO A 121 -8.24 -3.18 17.40
N LYS A 122 -7.16 -3.91 17.07
CA LYS A 122 -5.83 -3.64 17.65
C LYS A 122 -5.02 -2.58 16.89
N CYS A 123 -5.26 -2.39 15.59
CA CYS A 123 -4.38 -1.53 14.78
C CYS A 123 -5.06 -0.76 13.64
N GLY A 124 -6.38 -0.86 13.49
CA GLY A 124 -7.16 -0.15 12.47
C GLY A 124 -6.93 -0.61 11.03
N ALA A 125 -6.16 -1.68 10.81
CA ALA A 125 -5.95 -2.24 9.47
C ALA A 125 -7.12 -3.17 9.07
N PRO A 126 -7.39 -3.39 7.78
CA PRO A 126 -8.41 -4.34 7.36
C PRO A 126 -8.07 -5.76 7.82
N MET A 127 -9.09 -6.56 8.13
CA MET A 127 -8.99 -7.99 8.39
C MET A 127 -9.28 -8.77 7.11
N VAL A 128 -8.70 -9.97 7.01
CA VAL A 128 -8.86 -10.87 5.87
C VAL A 128 -9.29 -12.23 6.37
N LEU A 129 -10.21 -12.87 5.66
CA LEU A 129 -10.66 -14.23 5.95
C LEU A 129 -9.53 -15.23 5.63
N ARG A 130 -9.21 -16.11 6.58
CA ARG A 130 -8.14 -17.12 6.46
C ARG A 130 -8.63 -18.46 6.96
N ILE A 131 -8.09 -19.52 6.37
CA ILE A 131 -8.35 -20.90 6.79
C ILE A 131 -7.19 -21.39 7.65
N ALA A 132 -7.49 -21.93 8.82
CA ALA A 132 -6.50 -22.54 9.69
C ALA A 132 -5.92 -23.82 9.04
N GLN A 133 -4.60 -23.86 8.89
CA GLN A 133 -3.91 -24.93 8.15
C GLN A 133 -3.42 -26.08 9.05
N LYS A 134 -3.33 -25.86 10.37
CA LYS A 134 -2.73 -26.77 11.35
C LYS A 134 -3.46 -26.69 12.69
N GLY A 135 -3.39 -27.77 13.48
CA GLY A 135 -3.99 -27.84 14.82
C GLY A 135 -5.44 -28.30 14.84
N ALA A 136 -6.08 -28.21 16.01
CA ALA A 136 -7.45 -28.70 16.24
C ALA A 136 -8.51 -28.01 15.36
N ASN A 137 -8.27 -26.75 14.97
CA ASN A 137 -9.19 -25.96 14.15
C ASN A 137 -8.86 -26.01 12.65
N LYS A 138 -8.12 -27.04 12.19
CA LYS A 138 -7.73 -27.14 10.77
C LYS A 138 -8.98 -27.16 9.87
N GLY A 139 -9.00 -26.29 8.87
CA GLY A 139 -10.12 -26.13 7.95
C GLY A 139 -11.12 -25.05 8.36
N ALA A 140 -11.10 -24.59 9.61
CA ALA A 140 -11.97 -23.51 10.07
C ALA A 140 -11.51 -22.14 9.54
N GLU A 141 -12.48 -21.29 9.21
CA GLU A 141 -12.26 -19.91 8.78
C GLU A 141 -12.17 -18.96 9.99
N PHE A 142 -11.30 -17.97 9.89
CA PHE A 142 -11.18 -16.90 10.89
C PHE A 142 -10.77 -15.59 10.22
N TRP A 143 -11.19 -14.48 10.81
CA TRP A 143 -10.72 -13.15 10.44
C TRP A 143 -9.33 -12.93 11.03
N GLY A 144 -8.33 -12.72 10.19
CA GLY A 144 -6.96 -12.40 10.60
C GLY A 144 -6.56 -10.99 10.14
N CYS A 145 -5.84 -10.24 10.98
CA CYS A 145 -5.34 -8.92 10.58
C CYS A 145 -4.43 -8.98 9.33
N SER A 146 -4.68 -8.09 8.35
CA SER A 146 -3.85 -7.98 7.13
C SER A 146 -2.37 -7.70 7.41
N LYS A 147 -2.06 -6.99 8.51
CA LYS A 147 -0.68 -6.68 8.95
C LYS A 147 0.04 -7.82 9.69
N PHE A 148 -0.44 -9.07 9.66
CA PHE A 148 0.33 -10.21 10.18
C PHE A 148 1.71 -10.32 9.47
N PRO A 149 2.83 -10.61 10.17
CA PRO A 149 2.96 -11.04 11.57
C PRO A 149 3.06 -9.90 12.59
N LYS A 150 3.09 -8.64 12.14
CA LYS A 150 3.27 -7.46 13.00
C LYS A 150 2.04 -7.20 13.89
N CYS A 151 0.85 -7.57 13.43
CA CYS A 151 -0.36 -7.61 14.24
C CYS A 151 -0.98 -9.01 14.15
N ARG A 152 -1.16 -9.67 15.30
CA ARG A 152 -1.71 -11.03 15.42
C ARG A 152 -3.15 -11.07 15.94
N ALA A 153 -3.91 -9.97 15.73
CA ALA A 153 -5.32 -9.97 16.05
C ALA A 153 -6.05 -10.99 15.14
N ILE A 154 -6.89 -11.80 15.78
CA ILE A 154 -7.77 -12.76 15.13
C ILE A 154 -9.17 -12.60 15.72
N GLU A 155 -10.18 -12.83 14.92
CA GLU A 155 -11.57 -12.93 15.35
C GLU A 155 -12.20 -14.15 14.68
N GLN A 156 -13.05 -14.87 15.41
CA GLN A 156 -13.76 -16.01 14.84
C GLN A 156 -14.81 -15.51 13.84
N VAL A 157 -15.11 -16.32 12.84
CA VAL A 157 -16.30 -16.11 12.02
C VAL A 157 -17.48 -16.60 12.86
N GLU A 158 -18.44 -15.74 13.16
CA GLU A 158 -19.69 -16.20 13.75
C GLU A 158 -20.42 -17.00 12.66
N GLU A 159 -20.57 -18.31 12.89
CA GLU A 159 -21.44 -19.12 12.05
C GLU A 159 -22.86 -18.61 12.24
N SER A 160 -23.37 -17.90 11.24
CA SER A 160 -24.81 -17.81 11.04
C SER A 160 -25.32 -19.24 10.89
N HIS A 161 -25.78 -19.82 11.99
CA HIS A 161 -26.57 -21.03 12.00
C HIS A 161 -27.86 -20.69 11.25
N ASN A 162 -27.83 -20.79 9.92
CA ASN A 162 -29.03 -20.81 9.12
C ASN A 162 -29.60 -22.24 9.21
N ASN A 163 -29.98 -22.62 10.43
CA ASN A 163 -30.78 -23.79 10.71
C ASN A 163 -32.24 -23.34 10.72
N ASP A 164 -32.80 -22.99 9.56
CA ASP A 164 -34.24 -22.79 9.40
C ASP A 164 -34.66 -22.87 7.92
N VAL A 165 -34.49 -24.03 7.27
CA VAL A 165 -35.44 -24.47 6.23
C VAL A 165 -35.53 -26.00 6.23
N ALA A 166 -36.15 -26.55 7.28
CA ALA A 166 -36.90 -27.79 7.15
C ALA A 166 -37.90 -27.89 8.31
N LYS A 167 -39.10 -27.31 8.14
CA LYS A 167 -40.40 -27.78 8.65
C LYS A 167 -41.44 -26.65 8.66
N GLU A 168 -42.14 -26.48 7.54
CA GLU A 168 -43.58 -26.17 7.56
C GLU A 168 -44.16 -26.50 6.19
N ALA A 169 -44.42 -27.79 5.99
CA ALA A 169 -45.19 -28.31 4.87
C ALA A 169 -46.17 -29.34 5.44
N VAL A 170 -47.13 -28.87 6.26
CA VAL A 170 -48.39 -29.53 6.58
C VAL A 170 -49.41 -28.41 6.86
N GLU A 171 -50.67 -28.61 6.44
CA GLU A 171 -51.83 -27.70 6.50
C GLU A 171 -52.00 -26.72 5.32
N ILE A 172 -52.15 -27.26 4.11
CA ILE A 172 -53.19 -26.75 3.20
C ILE A 172 -54.40 -27.68 3.40
N GLU A 173 -55.22 -27.37 4.39
CA GLU A 173 -56.56 -27.96 4.56
C GLU A 173 -57.52 -27.44 3.48
N ASP A 174 -58.15 -28.38 2.78
CA ASP A 174 -59.60 -28.42 2.58
C ASP A 174 -60.37 -27.15 2.13
N VAL A 175 -60.07 -26.60 0.95
CA VAL A 175 -60.95 -25.58 0.32
C VAL A 175 -61.62 -26.04 -1.00
N HIS A 176 -61.40 -27.27 -1.48
CA HIS A 176 -62.06 -27.76 -2.72
C HIS A 176 -63.03 -28.93 -2.56
N LYS A 177 -63.64 -29.13 -1.38
CA LYS A 177 -64.69 -30.16 -1.24
C LYS A 177 -65.99 -29.79 -0.52
N GLN A 178 -66.26 -28.51 -0.27
CA GLN A 178 -67.58 -28.06 0.20
C GLN A 178 -67.99 -26.76 -0.48
N LEU A 179 -68.65 -26.93 -1.63
CA LEU A 179 -69.68 -26.11 -2.30
C LEU A 179 -69.83 -26.83 -3.66
N ALA A 180 -70.79 -27.74 -3.88
CA ALA A 180 -72.22 -27.61 -3.64
C ALA A 180 -72.75 -26.24 -4.07
#